data_AF-A0A0K8QVX7-F1
#
_entry.id   AF-A0A0K8QVX7-F1
#
_cell.length_a   1.000
_cell.length_b   1.000
_cell.length_c   1.000
_cell.angle_alpha   90.00
_cell.angle_beta   90.00
_cell.angle_gamma   90.00
#
_symmetry.space_group_name_H-M   'P 1'
#
loop_
_entity.id
_entity.type
_entity.pdbx_description
1 polymer ?
#
loop_
_entity_poly.entity_id
_entity_poly.type
_entity_poly.pdbx_seq_one_letter_code
_entity_poly.pdbx_strand_id
1 'polypeptide(L)'
;MSSEKHHIVPYYVYVVILGALIVLTFASIGITSIELGSLTVAAALLFAVVKTYLVLIYFMHLKYDKPYIGIMVGAVFLLFVVVIIITFLDYLYR
;
A
#
# COMPACT_ATOMS: atom_id res chain seq x y z
N MET A 1 -17.53 33.09 -16.13
CA MET A 1 -16.70 32.59 -15.02
C MET A 1 -17.43 31.41 -14.40
N SER A 2 -17.15 30.20 -14.89
CA SER A 2 -17.82 28.98 -14.41
C SER A 2 -17.21 28.56 -13.08
N SER A 3 -18.06 28.41 -12.07
CA SER A 3 -17.68 28.04 -10.71
C SER A 3 -17.35 26.54 -10.66
N GLU A 4 -16.10 26.21 -10.97
CA GLU A 4 -15.51 24.89 -10.72
C GLU A 4 -15.47 24.68 -9.20
N LYS A 5 -16.48 23.99 -8.64
CA LYS A 5 -16.44 23.51 -7.27
C LYS A 5 -15.38 22.41 -7.17
N HIS A 6 -14.13 22.82 -7.02
CA HIS A 6 -13.00 21.95 -6.72
C HIS A 6 -13.37 21.14 -5.47
N HIS A 7 -13.64 19.84 -5.64
CA HIS A 7 -14.02 18.95 -4.54
C HIS A 7 -12.73 18.62 -3.78
N ILE A 8 -12.23 19.60 -3.03
CA ILE A 8 -11.03 19.45 -2.20
C ILE A 8 -11.42 18.47 -1.09
N VAL A 9 -10.81 17.29 -1.11
CA VAL A 9 -11.01 16.30 -0.06
C VAL A 9 -10.62 16.94 1.27
N PRO A 10 -11.48 16.91 2.30
CA PRO A 10 -11.22 17.62 3.55
C PRO A 10 -9.94 17.12 4.20
N TYR A 11 -9.07 18.04 4.61
CA TYR A 11 -7.76 17.76 5.19
C TYR A 11 -7.81 16.76 6.37
N TYR A 12 -8.93 16.78 7.10
CA TYR A 12 -9.24 15.86 8.18
C TYR A 12 -9.07 14.37 7.80
N VAL A 13 -9.42 13.99 6.58
CA VAL A 13 -9.31 12.60 6.10
C VAL A 13 -7.85 12.14 6.08
N TYR A 14 -6.93 12.97 5.60
CA TYR A 14 -5.50 12.63 5.60
C TYR A 14 -4.94 12.49 7.01
N VAL A 15 -5.36 13.34 7.94
CA VAL A 15 -4.90 13.29 9.33
C VAL A 15 -5.35 12.00 10.02
N VAL A 16 -6.60 11.59 9.83
CA VAL A 16 -7.12 10.33 10.38
C VAL A 16 -6.35 9.13 9.84
N ILE A 17 -6.08 9.11 8.54
CA ILE A 17 -5.39 7.99 7.89
C ILE A 17 -3.90 7.99 8.24
N LEU A 18 -3.29 9.16 8.39
CA LEU A 18 -1.93 9.29 8.93
C LEU A 18 -1.86 8.67 10.33
N GLY A 19 -2.84 8.97 11.19
CA GLY A 19 -2.95 8.32 12.50
C GLY A 19 -3.04 6.80 12.41
N ALA A 20 -3.87 6.27 11.51
CA ALA A 20 -3.97 4.83 11.27
C ALA A 20 -2.64 4.21 10.78
N LEU A 21 -1.91 4.89 9.90
CA LEU A 21 -0.60 4.45 9.40
C LEU A 21 0.46 4.43 10.50
N ILE A 22 0.45 5.43 11.39
CA ILE A 22 1.34 5.49 12.56
C ILE A 22 1.06 4.31 13.49
N VAL A 23 -0.21 4.03 13.79
CA VAL A 23 -0.61 2.87 14.61
C VAL A 23 -0.15 1.56 13.96
N LEU A 24 -0.35 1.38 12.65
CA LEU A 24 0.14 0.20 11.93
C LEU A 24 1.67 0.07 11.95
N THR A 25 2.37 1.20 11.98
CA THR A 25 3.84 1.21 12.05
C THR A 25 4.31 0.73 13.41
N PHE A 26 3.74 1.24 14.49
CA PHE A 26 4.04 0.73 15.83
C PHE A 26 3.66 -0.74 16.02
N ALA A 27 2.52 -1.17 15.47
CA ALA A 27 2.12 -2.58 15.49
C ALA A 27 3.14 -3.48 14.76
N SER A 28 3.65 -3.02 13.60
CA SER A 28 4.70 -3.73 12.86
C SER A 28 6.01 -3.85 13.65
N ILE A 29 6.40 -2.82 14.39
CA ILE A 29 7.58 -2.84 15.27
C ILE A 29 7.36 -3.78 16.47
N GLY A 30 6.15 -3.77 17.03
CA GLY A 30 5.78 -4.68 18.12
C GLY A 30 5.91 -6.14 17.71
N ILE A 31 5.48 -6.50 16.51
CA ILE A 31 5.60 -7.87 15.98
C ILE A 31 7.05 -8.29 15.78
N THR A 32 7.93 -7.38 15.34
CA THR A 32 9.36 -7.68 15.24
C THR A 32 10.04 -7.86 16.60
N SER A 33 9.41 -7.37 17.68
CA SER A 33 9.91 -7.53 19.05
C SER A 33 9.50 -8.87 19.68
N ILE A 34 8.58 -9.61 19.07
CA ILE A 34 8.16 -10.94 19.52
C ILE A 34 8.92 -11.98 18.68
N GLU A 35 9.60 -12.91 19.35
CA GLU A 35 10.34 -14.00 18.70
C GLU A 35 9.37 -15.05 18.10
N LEU A 36 8.80 -14.72 16.95
CA LEU A 36 7.95 -15.63 16.15
C LEU A 36 8.77 -16.42 15.11
N GLY A 37 10.10 -16.33 15.13
CA GLY A 37 10.98 -16.96 14.15
C GLY A 37 10.69 -16.51 12.72
N SER A 38 10.51 -17.46 11.79
CA SER A 38 10.23 -17.19 10.36
C SER A 38 8.88 -16.51 10.12
N LEU A 39 7.92 -16.64 11.05
CA LEU A 39 6.60 -16.00 10.94
C LEU A 39 6.65 -14.48 11.14
N THR A 40 7.71 -13.95 11.77
CA THR A 40 7.92 -12.50 11.93
C THR A 40 7.95 -11.78 10.58
N VAL A 41 8.63 -12.37 9.60
CA VAL A 41 8.78 -11.81 8.24
C VAL A 41 7.44 -11.81 7.51
N ALA A 42 6.71 -12.94 7.56
CA ALA A 42 5.39 -13.04 6.94
C ALA A 42 4.42 -12.01 7.54
N ALA A 43 4.41 -11.86 8.87
CA ALA A 43 3.61 -10.86 9.54
C ALA A 43 4.02 -9.43 9.15
N ALA A 44 5.31 -9.10 9.16
CA ALA A 44 5.80 -7.77 8.75
C ALA A 44 5.39 -7.41 7.32
N LEU A 45 5.42 -8.38 6.40
CA LEU A 45 4.95 -8.20 5.01
C LEU A 45 3.45 -7.94 4.94
N LEU A 46 2.63 -8.63 5.75
CA LEU A 46 1.19 -8.34 5.82
C LEU A 46 0.92 -6.89 6.25
N PHE A 47 1.63 -6.41 7.28
CA PHE A 47 1.53 -5.00 7.68
C PHE A 47 1.98 -4.04 6.57
N ALA A 48 3.02 -4.40 5.80
CA ALA A 48 3.48 -3.61 4.66
C ALA A 48 2.41 -3.51 3.54
N VAL A 49 1.71 -4.60 3.25
CA VAL A 49 0.61 -4.62 2.26
C VAL A 49 -0.53 -3.72 2.70
N VAL A 50 -0.99 -3.83 3.95
CA VAL A 50 -2.09 -2.99 4.46
C VAL A 50 -1.70 -1.51 4.46
N LYS A 51 -0.49 -1.16 4.88
CA LYS A 51 0.02 0.23 4.83
C LYS A 51 0.02 0.77 3.41
N THR A 52 0.57 0.02 2.46
CA THR A 52 0.62 0.40 1.04
C THR A 52 -0.77 0.63 0.48
N TYR A 53 -1.73 -0.26 0.79
CA TYR A 53 -3.11 -0.12 0.35
C TYR A 53 -3.77 1.19 0.84
N LEU A 54 -3.61 1.53 2.12
CA LEU A 54 -4.11 2.80 2.68
C LEU A 54 -3.49 4.02 1.98
N VAL A 55 -2.18 3.98 1.73
CA VAL A 55 -1.47 5.08 1.04
C VAL A 55 -1.98 5.24 -0.40
N LEU A 56 -2.12 4.14 -1.15
CA LEU A 56 -2.59 4.16 -2.53
C LEU A 56 -3.99 4.77 -2.63
N ILE A 57 -4.94 4.32 -1.81
CA ILE A 57 -6.33 4.75 -1.94
C ILE A 57 -6.53 6.22 -1.57
N TYR A 58 -5.87 6.68 -0.50
CA TYR A 58 -6.20 7.96 0.11
C TYR A 58 -5.16 9.04 -0.15
N PHE A 59 -3.87 8.78 0.08
CA PHE A 59 -2.82 9.79 -0.13
C PHE A 59 -2.53 9.99 -1.61
N MET A 60 -2.47 8.91 -2.39
CA MET A 60 -2.35 8.99 -3.86
C MET A 60 -3.66 9.29 -4.58
N HIS A 61 -4.75 9.54 -3.83
CA HIS A 61 -6.06 9.90 -4.37
C HIS A 61 -6.66 8.89 -5.36
N LEU A 62 -6.19 7.64 -5.38
CA LEU A 62 -6.61 6.66 -6.40
C LEU A 62 -8.13 6.40 -6.39
N LYS A 63 -8.79 6.61 -5.23
CA LYS A 63 -10.24 6.54 -5.08
C LYS A 63 -10.99 7.78 -5.60
N TYR A 64 -10.36 8.95 -5.57
CA TYR A 64 -10.96 10.24 -5.93
C TYR A 64 -10.62 10.66 -7.36
N ASP A 65 -9.59 10.07 -7.93
CA ASP A 65 -9.10 10.36 -9.27
C ASP A 65 -9.79 9.51 -10.34
N LYS A 66 -9.41 9.69 -11.60
CA LYS A 66 -10.04 8.98 -12.72
C LYS A 66 -9.79 7.46 -12.64
N PRO A 67 -10.77 6.61 -12.98
CA PRO A 67 -10.67 5.15 -12.82
C PRO A 67 -9.54 4.52 -13.66
N TYR A 68 -9.11 5.16 -14.76
CA TYR A 68 -7.99 4.66 -15.57
C TYR A 68 -6.65 4.68 -14.82
N ILE A 69 -6.46 5.59 -13.85
CA ILE A 69 -5.22 5.63 -13.04
C ILE A 69 -5.15 4.39 -12.15
N GLY A 70 -6.28 3.98 -11.56
CA GLY A 70 -6.36 2.74 -10.79
C GLY A 70 -6.03 1.49 -11.62
N ILE A 71 -6.52 1.42 -12.85
CA ILE A 71 -6.19 0.33 -13.79
C ILE A 71 -4.69 0.32 -14.11
N MET A 72 -4.10 1.49 -14.37
CA MET A 72 -2.68 1.60 -14.71
C MET A 72 -1.78 1.19 -13.54
N VAL A 73 -2.11 1.60 -12.32
CA VAL A 73 -1.41 1.13 -11.10
C VAL A 73 -1.55 -0.38 -10.94
N GLY A 74 -2.74 -0.94 -11.16
CA GLY A 74 -2.97 -2.38 -11.14
C GLY A 74 -2.12 -3.12 -12.18
N ALA A 75 -1.96 -2.59 -13.39
CA ALA A 75 -1.11 -3.15 -14.42
C ALA A 75 0.38 -3.16 -14.04
N VAL A 76 0.86 -2.09 -13.39
CA VAL A 76 2.24 -2.02 -12.87
C VAL A 76 2.46 -3.05 -11.76
N PHE A 77 1.50 -3.21 -10.85
CA PHE A 77 1.58 -4.24 -9.81
C PHE A 77 1.56 -5.66 -10.38
N LEU A 78 0.73 -5.91 -11.42
CA LEU A 78 0.71 -7.19 -12.11
C LEU A 78 2.06 -7.48 -12.76
N LEU A 79 2.63 -6.51 -13.47
CA LEU A 79 3.97 -6.64 -14.05
C LEU A 79 5.02 -6.92 -12.97
N PHE A 80 4.98 -6.21 -11.85
CA PHE A 80 5.88 -6.42 -10.72
C PHE A 80 5.80 -7.86 -10.17
N VAL A 81 4.59 -8.39 -10.00
CA VAL A 81 4.39 -9.79 -9.55
C VAL A 81 4.93 -10.78 -10.58
N VAL A 82 4.68 -10.55 -11.88
CA VAL A 82 5.21 -11.41 -12.95
C VAL A 82 6.74 -11.43 -12.94
N VAL A 83 7.37 -10.26 -12.81
CA VAL A 83 8.84 -10.16 -12.73
C VAL A 83 9.37 -10.93 -11.52
N ILE A 84 8.77 -10.75 -10.34
CA ILE A 84 9.16 -11.49 -9.14
C ILE A 84 9.06 -13.01 -9.37
N ILE A 85 7.93 -13.50 -9.90
CA ILE A 85 7.74 -14.93 -10.14
C ILE A 85 8.81 -15.47 -11.09
N ILE A 86 9.07 -14.78 -12.20
CA ILE A 86 10.11 -15.18 -13.17
C ILE A 86 11.48 -15.21 -12.50
N THR A 87 11.83 -14.21 -11.70
CA THR A 87 13.12 -14.16 -10.97
C THR A 87 13.26 -15.32 -9.99
N PHE A 88 12.20 -15.67 -9.25
CA PHE A 88 12.22 -16.82 -8.35
C PHE A 88 12.32 -18.16 -9.08
N LEU A 89 11.64 -18.31 -10.23
CA LEU A 89 11.77 -19.50 -11.07
C LEU A 89 13.21 -19.63 -11.61
N ASP A 90 13.79 -18.54 -12.11
CA ASP A 90 15.18 -18.53 -12.59
C ASP A 90 16.16 -18.97 -11.50
N TYR A 91 15.98 -18.50 -10.26
CA TYR A 91 16.80 -18.91 -9.12
C TYR A 91 16.59 -20.38 -8.70
N LEU A 92 15.38 -20.92 -8.86
CA LEU A 92 15.06 -22.30 -8.47
C LEU A 92 15.59 -23.34 -9.47
N TYR A 93 15.64 -22.99 -10.76
CA TYR A 93 16.09 -23.87 -11.84
C TYR A 93 17.58 -23.69 -12.19
N ARG A 94 18.31 -22.84 -11.46
CA ARG A 94 19.75 -22.63 -11.60
C ARG A 94 20.52 -23.26 -10.44
#